data_AF-A0A1I4TLR9-F1
#
_entry.id   AF-A0A1I4TLR9-F1
#
_cell.length_a   1.000
_cell.length_b   1.000
_cell.length_c   1.000
_cell.angle_alpha   90.00
_cell.angle_beta   90.00
_cell.angle_gamma   90.00
#
_symmetry.space_group_name_H-M   'P 1'
#
loop_
_entity.id
_entity.type
_entity.pdbx_description
1 polymer ?
#
loop_
_entity_poly.entity_id
_entity_poly.type
_entity_poly.pdbx_seq_one_letter_code
_entity_poly.pdbx_strand_id
1 'polypeptide(L)'
;MRGDRRENIYEDDDNRLRFLEILGTVIADYNWLCHSYYLMDDHYHLLIETFDGDLSKGMPQHNGVYTQTSNRRHGHSGYLFQERYKAILVDKERYWLELSRYVV
;
A
#
# COMPACT_ATOMS: atom_id res chain seq x y z
N MET A 1 -3.30 -0.14 -5.49
CA MET A 1 -2.47 -1.15 -6.22
C MET A 1 -3.17 -2.49 -6.18
N ARG A 2 -3.10 -3.33 -7.21
CA ARG A 2 -3.91 -4.57 -7.34
C ARG A 2 -3.08 -5.85 -7.29
N GLY A 3 -3.66 -6.93 -6.77
CA GLY A 3 -3.06 -8.27 -6.68
C GLY A 3 -2.90 -8.96 -8.04
N ASP A 4 -1.83 -9.74 -8.20
CA ASP A 4 -1.58 -10.54 -9.41
C ASP A 4 -2.61 -11.66 -9.59
N ARG A 5 -2.98 -11.94 -10.85
CA ARG A 5 -3.96 -12.98 -11.23
C ARG A 5 -5.39 -12.89 -10.68
N ARG A 6 -5.87 -11.73 -10.20
CA ARG A 6 -7.14 -11.59 -9.45
C ARG A 6 -7.14 -12.37 -8.12
N GLU A 7 -5.96 -12.70 -7.61
CA GLU A 7 -5.80 -13.32 -6.30
C GLU A 7 -5.84 -12.24 -5.21
N ASN A 8 -6.23 -12.66 -4.01
CA ASN A 8 -6.26 -11.76 -2.87
C ASN A 8 -4.81 -11.41 -2.46
N ILE A 9 -4.53 -10.12 -2.32
CA ILE A 9 -3.33 -9.60 -1.64
C ILE A 9 -3.30 -10.07 -0.18
N TYR A 10 -4.47 -10.24 0.43
CA TYR A 10 -4.64 -10.65 1.81
C TYR A 10 -5.45 -11.95 1.88
N GLU A 11 -4.81 -13.05 2.25
CA GLU A 11 -5.50 -14.34 2.44
C GLU A 11 -6.23 -14.39 3.79
N ASP A 12 -5.75 -13.64 4.79
CA ASP A 12 -6.32 -13.53 6.12
C ASP A 12 -6.05 -12.16 6.78
N ASP A 13 -6.58 -11.96 7.99
CA ASP A 13 -6.40 -10.70 8.72
C ASP A 13 -4.97 -10.48 9.20
N ASP A 14 -4.23 -11.55 9.47
CA ASP A 14 -2.81 -11.47 9.79
C ASP A 14 -2.01 -10.88 8.62
N ASN A 15 -2.36 -11.20 7.37
CA ASN A 15 -1.76 -10.54 6.21
C ASN A 15 -2.00 -9.04 6.21
N ARG A 16 -3.23 -8.59 6.54
CA ARG A 16 -3.55 -7.16 6.64
C ARG A 16 -2.72 -6.50 7.74
N LEU A 17 -2.56 -7.16 8.89
CA LEU A 17 -1.71 -6.67 9.98
C LEU A 17 -0.24 -6.58 9.56
N ARG A 18 0.31 -7.62 8.93
CA ARG A 18 1.68 -7.61 8.42
C ARG A 18 1.92 -6.51 7.39
N PHE A 19 0.96 -6.28 6.51
CA PHE A 19 1.01 -5.18 5.57
C PHE A 19 1.14 -3.83 6.30
N LEU A 20 0.30 -3.59 7.30
CA LEU A 20 0.33 -2.36 8.08
C LEU A 20 1.61 -2.20 8.92
N GLU A 21 2.16 -3.29 9.46
CA GLU A 21 3.45 -3.28 10.17
C GLU A 21 4.60 -2.85 9.25
N ILE A 22 4.67 -3.44 8.05
CA ILE A 22 5.68 -3.10 7.05
C ILE A 22 5.47 -1.67 6.56
N LEU A 23 4.23 -1.24 6.34
CA LEU A 23 3.89 0.14 5.99
C LEU A 23 4.33 1.12 7.06
N GLY A 24 4.08 0.83 8.34
CA GLY A 24 4.52 1.65 9.46
C GLY A 24 6.04 1.83 9.50
N THR A 25 6.79 0.77 9.18
CA THR A 25 8.26 0.82 9.09
C THR A 25 8.71 1.73 7.96
N VAL A 26 8.13 1.57 6.76
CA VAL A 26 8.46 2.41 5.60
C VAL A 26 8.06 3.88 5.83
N ILE A 27 6.93 4.13 6.47
CA ILE A 27 6.50 5.50 6.83
C ILE A 27 7.53 6.16 7.74
N ALA A 28 8.03 5.44 8.75
CA ALA A 28 9.04 5.95 9.67
C ALA A 28 10.39 6.19 8.97
N ASP A 29 10.85 5.22 8.18
CA ASP A 29 12.16 5.27 7.49
C ASP A 29 12.24 6.41 6.47
N TYR A 30 11.12 6.73 5.80
CA TYR A 30 11.07 7.73 4.74
C TYR A 30 10.42 9.05 5.16
N ASN A 31 10.13 9.24 6.45
CA ASN A 31 9.50 10.45 6.98
C ASN A 31 8.20 10.80 6.22
N TRP A 32 7.28 9.84 6.18
CA TRP A 32 5.97 10.05 5.57
C TRP A 32 4.90 10.29 6.63
N LEU A 33 3.78 10.86 6.21
CA LEU A 33 2.56 10.91 7.00
C LEU A 33 1.45 10.15 6.25
N CYS A 34 0.89 9.13 6.88
CA CYS A 34 -0.26 8.40 6.36
C CYS A 34 -1.54 8.99 6.95
N HIS A 35 -2.33 9.66 6.10
CA HIS A 35 -3.60 10.26 6.49
C HIS A 35 -4.73 9.24 6.56
N SER A 36 -4.73 8.26 5.66
CA SER A 36 -5.71 7.18 5.62
C SER A 36 -5.24 6.00 4.76
N TYR A 37 -5.86 4.84 4.99
CA TYR A 37 -5.66 3.65 4.19
C TYR A 37 -6.97 2.87 4.02
N TYR A 38 -7.08 2.14 2.92
CA TYR A 38 -8.17 1.20 2.67
C TYR A 38 -7.60 -0.09 2.08
N LEU A 39 -7.83 -1.23 2.75
CA LEU A 39 -7.32 -2.53 2.35
C LEU A 39 -8.49 -3.42 1.94
N MET A 40 -8.67 -3.63 0.63
CA MET A 40 -9.56 -4.65 0.07
C MET A 40 -8.77 -5.91 -0.22
N ASP A 41 -9.47 -7.04 -0.35
CA ASP A 41 -8.84 -8.35 -0.57
C ASP A 41 -7.87 -8.34 -1.76
N ASP A 42 -8.23 -7.72 -2.89
CA ASP A 42 -7.45 -7.71 -4.12
C ASP A 42 -6.74 -6.37 -4.41
N HIS A 43 -6.93 -5.32 -3.59
CA HIS A 43 -6.25 -4.04 -3.76
C HIS A 43 -6.25 -3.13 -2.53
N TYR A 44 -5.35 -2.15 -2.53
CA TYR A 44 -5.30 -1.14 -1.47
C TYR A 44 -5.15 0.29 -2.00
N HIS A 45 -5.59 1.23 -1.17
CA HIS A 45 -5.43 2.68 -1.34
C HIS A 45 -4.72 3.25 -0.11
N LEU A 46 -3.71 4.09 -0.35
CA LEU A 46 -3.00 4.82 0.70
C LEU A 46 -3.05 6.31 0.37
N LEU A 47 -3.29 7.13 1.38
CA LEU A 47 -3.23 8.57 1.31
C LEU A 47 -2.01 9.04 2.10
N ILE A 48 -0.92 9.28 1.38
CA ILE A 48 0.39 9.57 1.96
C ILE A 48 0.79 11.01 1.59
N GLU A 49 1.23 11.77 2.60
CA GLU A 49 1.99 13.00 2.43
C GLU A 49 3.48 12.67 2.60
N THR A 50 4.29 13.07 1.62
CA THR A 50 5.74 12.89 1.64
C THR A 50 6.42 14.25 1.76
N PHE A 51 7.28 14.42 2.77
CA PHE A 51 7.99 15.69 2.97
C PHE A 51 9.22 15.80 2.06
N ASP A 52 9.87 14.67 1.76
CA ASP A 52 11.11 14.60 0.99
C ASP A 52 10.92 14.14 -0.47
N GLY A 53 9.67 13.93 -0.91
CA GLY A 53 9.37 13.51 -2.29
C GLY A 53 9.76 12.06 -2.65
N ASP A 54 10.10 11.25 -1.66
CA ASP A 54 10.75 9.94 -1.85
C ASP A 54 9.78 8.74 -1.99
N LEU A 55 8.52 8.97 -2.41
CA LEU A 55 7.51 7.92 -2.57
C LEU A 55 7.98 6.77 -3.48
N SER A 56 8.75 7.09 -4.51
CA SER A 56 9.30 6.13 -5.47
C SER A 56 10.35 5.20 -4.91
N LYS A 57 10.94 5.51 -3.76
CA LYS A 57 11.91 4.66 -3.06
C LYS A 57 11.22 3.75 -2.04
N GLY A 58 10.31 4.31 -1.22
CA GLY A 58 9.67 3.54 -0.16
C GLY A 58 8.59 2.57 -0.66
N MET A 59 7.86 2.89 -1.73
CA MET A 59 6.81 1.99 -2.24
C MET A 59 7.35 0.66 -2.78
N PRO A 60 8.43 0.62 -3.57
CA PRO A 60 9.06 -0.65 -3.94
C PRO A 60 9.56 -1.46 -2.74
N GLN A 61 10.13 -0.82 -1.72
CA GLN A 61 10.56 -1.49 -0.48
C GLN A 61 9.37 -2.14 0.22
N HIS A 62 8.32 -1.36 0.48
CA HIS A 62 7.08 -1.85 1.09
C HIS A 62 6.54 -3.09 0.37
N ASN A 63 6.33 -2.97 -0.94
CA ASN A 63 5.70 -4.01 -1.74
C ASN A 63 6.58 -5.25 -1.86
N GLY A 64 7.90 -5.07 -1.99
CA GLY A 64 8.85 -6.17 -2.05
C GLY A 64 8.90 -6.97 -0.75
N VAL A 65 9.00 -6.28 0.39
CA VAL A 65 9.03 -6.93 1.72
C VAL A 65 7.71 -7.65 2.00
N TYR A 66 6.57 -7.04 1.68
CA TYR A 66 5.27 -7.67 1.87
C TYR A 66 5.09 -8.91 0.98
N THR A 67 5.44 -8.81 -0.31
CA THR A 67 5.38 -9.94 -1.25
C THR A 67 6.18 -11.13 -0.71
N GLN A 68 7.42 -10.90 -0.27
CA GLN A 68 8.27 -11.96 0.29
C GLN A 68 7.68 -12.57 1.56
N THR A 69 7.16 -11.72 2.45
CA THR A 69 6.57 -12.15 3.72
C THR A 69 5.32 -13.01 3.49
N SER A 70 4.42 -12.56 2.61
CA SER A 70 3.20 -13.32 2.27
C SER A 70 3.53 -14.63 1.57
N ASN A 71 4.39 -14.59 0.55
CA ASN A 71 4.81 -15.79 -0.19
C ASN A 71 5.44 -16.83 0.73
N ARG A 72 6.32 -16.41 1.65
CA ARG A 72 6.97 -17.32 2.60
C ARG A 72 5.96 -17.98 3.54
N ARG A 73 4.92 -17.26 3.94
CA ARG A 73 3.89 -17.77 4.84
C ARG A 73 2.98 -18.80 4.16
N HIS A 74 2.57 -18.54 2.93
CA HIS A 74 1.61 -19.37 2.19
C HIS A 74 2.25 -20.37 1.24
N GLY A 75 3.58 -20.41 1.17
CA GLY A 75 4.31 -21.31 0.26
C GLY A 75 4.17 -20.92 -1.21
N HIS A 76 3.87 -19.66 -1.50
CA HIS A 76 3.77 -19.12 -2.85
C HIS A 76 5.12 -18.63 -3.36
N SER A 77 5.20 -18.38 -4.67
CA SER A 77 6.38 -17.82 -5.32
C SER A 77 5.96 -16.94 -6.50
N GLY A 78 6.78 -15.93 -6.81
CA GLY A 78 6.50 -14.97 -7.87
C GLY A 78 5.95 -13.63 -7.35
N TYR A 79 5.34 -12.87 -8.25
CA TYR A 79 4.84 -11.53 -7.98
C TYR A 79 3.46 -11.58 -7.33
N LEU A 80 3.26 -10.83 -6.25
CA LEU A 80 1.95 -10.67 -5.62
C LEU A 80 1.17 -9.50 -6.22
N PHE A 81 1.84 -8.56 -6.88
CA PHE A 81 1.22 -7.33 -7.41
C PHE A 81 1.42 -7.24 -8.93
N GLN A 82 0.36 -6.88 -9.67
CA GLN A 82 0.38 -6.86 -11.15
C GLN A 82 1.24 -5.76 -11.75
N GLU A 83 1.25 -4.60 -11.10
CA GLU A 83 1.80 -3.38 -11.67
C GLU A 83 2.62 -2.62 -10.63
N ARG A 84 3.44 -1.69 -11.13
CA ARG A 84 4.03 -0.65 -10.28
C ARG A 84 2.91 0.13 -9.59
N TYR A 85 3.22 0.69 -8.42
CA TYR A 85 2.29 1.57 -7.74
C TYR A 85 1.91 2.75 -8.66
N LYS A 86 0.64 3.14 -8.60
CA LYS A 86 0.13 4.36 -9.25
C LYS A 86 -0.03 5.42 -8.15
N ALA A 87 0.55 6.59 -8.36
CA ALA A 87 0.39 7.73 -7.47
C ALA A 87 -0.22 8.90 -8.24
N ILE A 88 -1.19 9.54 -7.62
CA ILE A 88 -1.82 10.76 -8.12
C ILE A 88 -1.46 11.84 -7.10
N LEU A 89 -0.81 12.92 -7.56
CA LEU A 89 -0.56 14.07 -6.71
C LEU A 89 -1.89 14.79 -6.49
N VAL A 90 -2.28 14.93 -5.22
CA VAL A 90 -3.52 15.60 -4.83
C VAL A 90 -3.14 16.89 -4.11
N ASP A 91 -3.73 18.01 -4.54
CA ASP A 91 -3.57 19.31 -3.88
C ASP A 91 -4.27 19.29 -2.50
N LYS A 92 -3.72 19.98 -1.50
CA LYS A 92 -4.24 20.01 -0.12
C LYS A 92 -5.68 20.52 -0.05
N GLU A 93 -6.10 21.36 -0.98
CA GLU A 93 -7.48 21.85 -1.05
C GLU A 93 -8.43 20.85 -1.72
N ARG A 94 -7.95 20.12 -2.74
CA ARG A 94 -8.70 19.04 -3.40
C ARG A 94 -8.77 17.76 -2.57
N TYR A 95 -7.83 17.57 -1.64
CA TYR A 95 -7.83 16.49 -0.65
C TYR A 95 -9.16 16.38 0.11
N TRP A 96 -9.71 17.52 0.54
CA TRP A 96 -10.99 17.57 1.25
C TRP A 96 -12.18 17.15 0.37
N LEU A 97 -12.09 17.37 -0.94
CA LEU A 97 -13.13 17.01 -1.92
C LEU A 97 -13.02 15.55 -2.40
N GLU A 98 -11.81 14.98 -2.47
CA GLU A 98 -11.65 13.54 -2.78
C GLU A 98 -12.13 12.68 -1.61
N LEU A 99 -11.91 13.12 -0.36
CA LEU A 99 -12.46 12.47 0.84
C LEU A 99 -13.99 12.40 0.84
N SER A 100 -14.69 13.38 0.27
CA SER A 100 -16.15 13.33 0.17
C SER A 100 -16.66 12.42 -0.94
N ARG A 101 -15.84 12.13 -1.96
CA ARG A 101 -16.19 11.22 -3.07
C ARG A 101 -15.96 9.74 -2.77
N TYR A 102 -15.17 9.42 -1.74
CA TYR A 102 -14.79 8.04 -1.39
C TYR A 102 -15.64 7.40 -0.29
N VAL A 103 -16.70 8.08 0.18
CA VAL A 103 -17.62 7.60 1.24
C VAL A 103 -18.95 7.07 0.64
N VAL A 104 -18.97 6.69 -0.65
CA VAL A 104 -20.17 6.14 -1.31
C VAL A 104 -19.92 4.73 -1.81
#